data_AF-A0A6M2D8Y5-F1
#
_entry.id   AF-A0A6M2D8Y5-F1
#
_cell.length_a   1.000
_cell.length_b   1.000
_cell.length_c   1.000
_cell.angle_alpha   90.00
_cell.angle_beta   90.00
_cell.angle_gamma   90.00
#
_symmetry.space_group_name_H-M   'P 1'
#
loop_
_entity.id
_entity.type
_entity.pdbx_description
1 polymer ?
#
loop_
_entity_poly.entity_id
_entity_poly.type
_entity_poly.pdbx_seq_one_letter_code
_entity_poly.pdbx_strand_id
1 'polypeptide(L)'
;MAETTALGAAIAAGAADGIDVWSLDSQNFPKVTTDVFEPSILPAEREQRFAKWKDAVSRSKHWQEVNPDEAKKKQQGKSWWLMSSIPAGIFITSSFATLLLAKACAKLPN
;
A
#
# COMPACT_ATOMS: atom_id res chain seq x y z
N MET A 1 20.87 -15.83 -22.46
CA MET A 1 20.83 -14.42 -22.02
C MET A 1 21.54 -13.62 -23.10
N ALA A 2 20.83 -12.78 -23.83
CA ALA A 2 21.45 -11.87 -24.80
C ALA A 2 21.79 -10.57 -24.07
N GLU A 3 23.04 -10.09 -24.16
CA GLU A 3 23.48 -8.80 -23.62
C GLU A 3 22.94 -7.65 -24.48
N THR A 4 21.62 -7.45 -24.47
CA THR A 4 20.90 -6.49 -25.33
C THR A 4 21.34 -5.04 -25.08
N THR A 5 21.76 -4.72 -23.85
CA THR A 5 22.29 -3.41 -23.49
C THR A 5 23.59 -3.09 -24.22
N ALA A 6 24.57 -4.00 -24.18
CA ALA A 6 25.86 -3.80 -24.85
C ALA A 6 25.72 -3.83 -26.37
N LEU A 7 24.87 -4.75 -26.89
CA LEU A 7 24.54 -4.80 -28.31
C LEU A 7 23.91 -3.48 -28.77
N GLY A 8 22.94 -2.93 -28.02
CA GLY A 8 22.30 -1.65 -28.35
C GLY A 8 23.28 -0.47 -28.40
N ALA A 9 24.23 -0.41 -27.46
CA ALA A 9 25.29 0.59 -27.47
C ALA A 9 26.22 0.44 -28.68
N ALA A 10 26.59 -0.79 -29.03
CA ALA A 10 27.39 -1.06 -30.22
C ALA A 10 26.64 -0.70 -31.52
N ILE A 11 25.32 -0.97 -31.59
CA ILE A 11 24.48 -0.56 -32.72
C ILE A 11 24.49 0.95 -32.89
N ALA A 12 24.23 1.68 -31.81
CA ALA A 12 24.19 3.14 -31.85
C ALA A 12 25.54 3.75 -32.25
N ALA A 13 26.66 3.18 -31.77
CA ALA A 13 27.99 3.62 -32.16
C ALA A 13 28.32 3.31 -33.62
N GLY A 14 27.93 2.14 -34.13
CA GLY A 14 28.16 1.73 -35.52
C GLY A 14 27.32 2.51 -36.54
N ALA A 15 26.20 3.10 -36.13
CA ALA A 15 25.33 3.92 -36.96
C ALA A 15 25.60 5.43 -36.85
N ALA A 16 26.62 5.84 -36.09
CA ALA A 16 26.96 7.25 -35.95
C ALA A 16 27.52 7.83 -37.26
N ASP A 17 27.29 9.13 -37.45
CA ASP A 17 27.74 9.87 -38.63
C ASP A 17 29.27 9.80 -38.77
N GLY A 18 29.74 9.43 -39.97
CA GLY A 18 31.16 9.18 -40.25
C GLY A 18 31.69 7.77 -39.95
N ILE A 19 30.91 6.91 -39.26
CA ILE A 19 31.22 5.47 -39.11
C ILE A 19 30.37 4.66 -40.10
N ASP A 20 29.05 4.86 -40.08
CA ASP A 20 28.05 4.30 -41.03
C ASP A 20 28.22 2.80 -41.35
N VAL A 21 28.67 2.01 -40.37
CA VAL A 21 28.87 0.56 -40.52
C VAL A 21 27.55 -0.18 -40.40
N TRP A 22 26.63 0.31 -39.56
CA TRP A 22 25.31 -0.28 -39.35
C TRP A 22 24.18 0.69 -39.63
N SER A 23 23.09 0.18 -40.19
CA SER A 23 21.85 0.91 -40.41
C SER A 23 20.90 0.74 -39.22
N LEU A 24 20.24 1.83 -38.81
CA LEU A 24 19.17 1.79 -37.81
C LEU A 24 17.82 1.33 -38.38
N ASP A 25 17.78 0.88 -39.62
CA ASP A 25 16.59 0.21 -40.15
C ASP A 25 16.35 -1.09 -39.39
N SER A 26 15.16 -1.18 -38.79
CA SER A 26 14.66 -2.36 -38.09
C SER A 26 14.78 -3.67 -38.87
N GLN A 27 14.75 -3.63 -40.21
CA GLN A 27 14.87 -4.81 -41.07
C GLN A 27 16.29 -5.37 -41.13
N ASN A 28 17.30 -4.54 -40.81
CA ASN A 28 18.72 -4.89 -40.92
C ASN A 28 19.36 -5.28 -39.58
N PHE A 29 18.59 -5.29 -38.49
CA PHE A 29 19.13 -5.68 -37.19
C PHE A 29 19.43 -7.18 -37.13
N PRO A 30 20.53 -7.56 -36.45
CA PRO A 30 20.87 -8.96 -36.25
C PRO A 30 19.73 -9.66 -35.48
N LYS A 31 19.33 -10.84 -35.98
CA LYS A 31 18.28 -11.64 -35.35
C LYS A 31 18.76 -12.12 -33.98
N VAL A 32 18.20 -11.56 -32.92
CA VAL A 32 18.49 -11.96 -31.54
C VAL A 32 17.76 -13.28 -31.26
N THR A 33 18.45 -14.25 -30.66
CA THR A 33 17.82 -15.48 -30.17
C THR A 33 16.91 -15.13 -29.01
N THR A 34 15.61 -15.30 -29.20
CA THR A 34 14.58 -15.04 -28.19
C THR A 34 13.69 -16.26 -28.05
N ASP A 35 13.37 -16.59 -26.80
CA ASP A 35 12.33 -17.56 -26.49
C ASP A 35 10.97 -16.87 -26.56
N VAL A 36 9.98 -17.56 -27.13
CA VAL A 36 8.59 -17.11 -27.16
C VAL A 36 7.83 -17.85 -26.07
N PHE A 37 7.24 -17.09 -25.14
CA PHE A 37 6.43 -17.63 -24.05
C PHE A 37 4.96 -17.29 -24.29
N GLU A 38 4.13 -18.33 -24.30
CA GLU A 38 2.68 -18.17 -24.44
C GLU A 38 1.99 -18.23 -23.07
N PRO A 39 0.90 -17.46 -22.87
CA PRO A 39 0.15 -17.51 -21.62
C PRO A 39 -0.42 -18.91 -21.37
N SER A 40 -0.04 -19.51 -20.24
CA SER A 40 -0.54 -20.83 -19.82
C SER A 40 -1.71 -20.76 -18.84
N ILE A 41 -2.10 -19.56 -18.40
CA ILE A 41 -3.16 -19.33 -17.42
C ILE A 41 -4.42 -18.77 -18.06
N LEU A 42 -5.57 -19.04 -17.45
CA LEU A 42 -6.85 -18.50 -17.91
C LEU A 42 -6.91 -16.97 -17.72
N PRO A 43 -7.55 -16.23 -18.64
CA PRO A 43 -7.68 -14.77 -18.52
C PRO A 43 -8.35 -14.32 -17.22
N ALA A 44 -9.34 -15.08 -16.73
CA ALA A 44 -10.04 -14.79 -15.47
C ALA A 44 -9.11 -14.94 -14.25
N GLU A 45 -8.28 -15.98 -14.25
CA GLU A 45 -7.31 -16.20 -13.17
C GLU A 45 -6.24 -15.09 -13.14
N ARG A 46 -5.75 -14.69 -14.31
CA ARG A 46 -4.83 -13.55 -14.47
C ARG A 46 -5.42 -12.28 -13.87
N GLU A 47 -6.67 -11.94 -14.19
CA GLU A 47 -7.31 -10.73 -13.66
C GLU A 47 -7.50 -10.81 -12.15
N GLN A 48 -7.88 -11.98 -11.61
CA GLN A 48 -8.00 -12.16 -10.16
C GLN A 48 -6.66 -11.93 -9.44
N ARG A 49 -5.56 -12.48 -9.96
CA ARG A 49 -4.21 -12.27 -9.41
C ARG A 49 -3.79 -10.81 -9.53
N PHE A 50 -4.07 -10.17 -10.66
CA PHE A 50 -3.77 -8.76 -10.87
C PHE A 50 -4.60 -7.83 -9.96
N ALA A 51 -5.87 -8.14 -9.71
CA ALA A 51 -6.72 -7.41 -8.77
C ALA A 51 -6.18 -7.48 -7.33
N LYS A 52 -5.76 -8.67 -6.88
CA LYS A 52 -5.11 -8.84 -5.57
C LYS A 52 -3.81 -8.04 -5.45
N TRP A 53 -2.98 -8.05 -6.49
CA TRP A 53 -1.78 -7.22 -6.54
C TRP A 53 -2.10 -5.73 -6.47
N LYS A 54 -3.11 -5.24 -7.22
CA LYS A 54 -3.57 -3.84 -7.18
C LYS A 54 -4.03 -3.43 -5.77
N ASP A 55 -4.75 -4.29 -5.07
CA ASP A 55 -5.14 -4.05 -3.66
C ASP A 55 -3.91 -3.94 -2.75
N ALA A 56 -2.96 -4.88 -2.86
CA ALA A 56 -1.72 -4.83 -2.10
C ALA A 56 -0.93 -3.53 -2.35
N VAL A 57 -0.77 -3.12 -3.61
CA VAL A 57 -0.13 -1.84 -3.98
C VAL A 57 -0.86 -0.66 -3.35
N SER A 58 -2.19 -0.66 -3.35
CA SER A 58 -2.98 0.42 -2.74
C SER A 58 -2.73 0.52 -1.23
N ARG A 59 -2.56 -0.62 -0.54
CA ARG A 59 -2.27 -0.67 0.90
C ARG A 59 -0.85 -0.23 1.25
N SER A 60 0.10 -0.37 0.33
CA SER A 60 1.49 0.10 0.51
C SER A 60 1.67 1.61 0.33
N LYS A 61 0.63 2.33 -0.15
CA LYS A 61 0.68 3.78 -0.29
C LYS A 61 0.52 4.47 1.07
N HIS A 62 1.02 5.72 1.14
CA HIS A 62 0.84 6.59 2.31
C HIS A 62 1.41 6.01 3.62
N TRP A 63 2.47 5.19 3.53
CA TRP A 63 3.17 4.67 4.70
C TRP A 63 3.80 5.80 5.55
N GLN A 64 4.29 6.84 4.90
CA GLN A 64 4.81 8.02 5.58
C GLN A 64 3.67 9.01 5.80
N GLU A 65 3.17 9.06 7.02
CA GLU A 65 2.11 9.98 7.42
C GLU A 65 2.70 11.36 7.72
N VAL A 66 2.25 12.39 6.99
CA VAL A 66 2.75 13.78 7.11
C VAL A 66 2.29 14.42 8.43
N ASN A 67 1.27 13.87 9.08
CA ASN A 67 0.75 14.36 10.35
C ASN A 67 0.46 13.20 11.33
N PRO A 68 1.14 13.14 12.50
CA PRO A 68 0.96 12.06 13.48
C PRO A 68 -0.44 11.99 14.11
N ASP A 69 -1.23 13.07 14.07
CA ASP A 69 -2.61 13.05 14.59
C ASP A 69 -3.60 12.36 13.64
N GLU A 70 -3.37 12.45 12.33
CA GLU A 70 -4.15 11.73 11.33
C GLU A 70 -3.84 10.22 11.37
N ALA A 71 -2.59 9.85 11.67
CA ALA A 71 -2.17 8.47 11.90
C ALA A 71 -2.93 7.82 13.06
N LYS A 72 -3.02 8.53 14.19
CA LYS A 72 -3.74 8.07 15.38
C LYS A 72 -5.23 7.88 15.10
N LYS A 73 -5.89 8.81 14.39
CA LYS A 73 -7.30 8.69 14.01
C LYS A 73 -7.54 7.49 13.09
N LYS A 74 -6.67 7.28 12.11
CA LYS A 74 -6.76 6.17 11.15
C LYS A 74 -6.56 4.82 11.84
N GLN A 75 -5.65 4.75 12.82
CA GLN A 75 -5.35 3.56 13.62
C GLN A 75 -6.46 3.24 14.64
N GLN A 76 -7.09 4.26 15.25
CA GLN A 76 -8.21 4.08 16.19
C GLN A 76 -9.56 3.79 15.50
N GLY A 77 -9.65 4.09 14.20
CA GLY A 77 -10.77 3.71 13.35
C GLY A 77 -12.13 4.17 13.87
N LYS A 78 -13.18 3.42 13.50
CA LYS A 78 -14.59 3.68 13.86
C LYS A 78 -14.87 3.62 15.38
N SER A 79 -13.90 3.20 16.20
CA SER A 79 -14.05 3.07 17.66
C SER A 79 -13.58 4.32 18.42
N TRP A 80 -12.96 5.28 17.72
CA TRP A 80 -12.39 6.48 18.36
C TRP A 80 -13.39 7.25 19.24
N TRP A 81 -14.61 7.46 18.73
CA TRP A 81 -15.66 8.15 19.49
C TRP A 81 -16.17 7.32 20.68
N LEU A 82 -16.20 6.00 20.57
CA LEU A 82 -16.55 5.10 21.68
C LEU A 82 -15.53 5.26 22.80
N MET A 83 -14.24 5.21 22.46
CA MET A 83 -13.14 5.32 23.42
C MET A 83 -13.04 6.72 24.04
N SER A 84 -13.38 7.77 23.28
CA SER A 84 -13.40 9.15 23.75
C SER A 84 -14.47 9.42 24.83
N SER A 85 -15.55 8.63 24.86
CA SER A 85 -16.65 8.80 25.83
C SER A 85 -16.42 8.10 27.18
N ILE A 86 -15.43 7.20 27.27
CA ILE A 86 -15.16 6.38 28.47
C ILE A 86 -14.85 7.24 29.72
N PRO A 87 -14.00 8.28 29.65
CA PRO A 87 -13.67 9.08 30.84
C PRO A 87 -14.90 9.80 31.43
N ALA A 88 -15.77 10.35 30.57
CA ALA A 88 -16.99 11.00 31.01
C ALA A 88 -17.99 9.99 31.62
N GLY A 89 -18.10 8.80 31.03
CA GLY A 89 -18.94 7.72 31.56
C GLY A 89 -18.51 7.26 32.95
N ILE A 90 -17.20 7.07 33.16
CA ILE A 90 -16.65 6.70 34.47
C ILE A 90 -16.92 7.79 35.51
N PHE A 91 -16.77 9.07 35.13
CA PHE A 91 -17.05 10.19 36.03
C PHE A 91 -18.51 10.22 36.51
N ILE A 92 -19.47 10.08 35.57
CA ILE A 92 -20.91 10.12 35.89
C ILE A 92 -21.31 8.93 36.77
N THR A 93 -20.86 7.73 36.41
CA THR A 93 -21.18 6.49 37.16
C THR A 93 -20.54 6.49 38.54
N SER A 94 -19.30 6.94 38.66
CA SER A 94 -18.61 7.08 39.95
C SER A 94 -19.33 8.08 40.87
N SER A 95 -19.66 9.26 40.35
CA SER A 95 -20.38 10.29 41.11
C SER A 95 -21.73 9.77 41.62
N PHE A 96 -22.49 9.08 40.77
CA PHE A 96 -23.77 8.49 41.16
C PHE A 96 -23.62 7.40 42.22
N ALA A 97 -22.61 6.53 42.10
CA ALA A 97 -22.31 5.51 43.11
C ALA A 97 -21.95 6.13 44.47
N THR A 98 -21.17 7.22 44.49
CA THR A 98 -20.85 7.95 45.73
C THR A 98 -22.11 8.54 46.37
N LEU A 99 -23.05 9.09 45.57
CA LEU A 99 -24.32 9.62 46.09
C LEU A 99 -25.21 8.52 46.66
N LEU A 100 -25.26 7.34 46.04
CA LEU A 100 -26.00 6.19 46.58
C LEU A 100 -25.39 5.71 47.90
N LEU A 101 -24.07 5.62 47.98
CA LEU A 101 -23.36 5.25 49.20
C LEU A 101 -23.64 6.26 50.32
N ALA A 102 -23.56 7.56 50.02
CA ALA A 102 -23.86 8.62 50.99
C ALA A 102 -25.31 8.51 51.51
N LYS A 103 -26.28 8.24 50.63
CA LYS A 103 -27.68 8.02 51.04
C LYS A 103 -27.86 6.77 51.88
N ALA A 104 -27.14 5.69 51.58
CA ALA A 104 -27.16 4.47 52.38
C ALA A 104 -26.57 4.70 53.78
N CYS A 105 -25.44 5.41 53.86
CA CYS A 105 -24.84 5.81 55.14
C CYS A 105 -25.76 6.72 55.97
N ALA A 106 -26.48 7.65 55.33
CA ALA A 106 -27.41 8.54 56.03
C ALA A 106 -28.68 7.84 56.56
N LYS A 107 -28.97 6.61 56.11
CA LYS A 107 -30.16 5.84 56.51
C LYS A 107 -29.87 4.76 57.56
N LEU A 108 -28.61 4.60 57.96
CA LEU A 108 -28.26 3.77 59.11
C LEU A 108 -28.67 4.48 60.41
N PRO A 109 -29.44 3.82 61.31
CA PRO A 109 -29.63 4.34 62.65
C PRO A 109 -28.30 4.30 63.41
N ASN A 110 -27.98 5.39 64.12
CA ASN A 110 -26.84 5.45 65.04
C ASN A 110 -26.97 4.39 66.15
#